data_AF-A0A0W0S0F4-F1
#
_entry.id   AF-A0A0W0S0F4-F1
#
_cell.length_a   1.000
_cell.length_b   1.000
_cell.length_c   1.000
_cell.angle_alpha   90.00
_cell.angle_beta   90.00
_cell.angle_gamma   90.00
#
_symmetry.space_group_name_H-M   'P 1'
#
loop_
_entity.id
_entity.type
_entity.pdbx_description
1 polymer ?
#
loop_
_entity_poly.entity_id
_entity_poly.type
_entity_poly.pdbx_seq_one_letter_code
_entity_poly.pdbx_strand_id
1 'polypeptide(L)'
;MKGKLFTPRQSIPFQEYFEITLMQAKRIVTNSRGKQCYSGAQFEIALISFGDLDALKKEMDPKVTVDFSNVILECDWLAGFDWLDLSVGYGDKDAIKYFEKKLQDQSFYKAYILYKQECRPDCALQDHEHEAKKPKL
;
A
#
# COMPACT_ATOMS: atom_id res chain seq x y z
N MET A 1 -35.44 -19.02 -16.88
CA MET A 1 -34.10 -18.38 -16.96
C MET A 1 -33.97 -17.44 -15.78
N LYS A 2 -33.09 -17.73 -14.81
CA LYS A 2 -32.89 -16.87 -13.64
C LYS A 2 -31.99 -15.71 -14.04
N GLY A 3 -32.57 -14.51 -14.19
CA GLY A 3 -31.81 -13.29 -14.43
C GLY A 3 -30.81 -13.09 -13.29
N LYS A 4 -29.52 -12.94 -13.62
CA LYS A 4 -28.52 -12.48 -12.66
C LYS A 4 -28.94 -11.08 -12.21
N LEU A 5 -29.29 -10.93 -10.93
CA LEU A 5 -29.43 -9.61 -10.32
C LEU A 5 -28.06 -8.92 -10.43
N PHE A 6 -27.96 -7.94 -11.32
CA PHE A 6 -26.89 -6.96 -11.26
C PHE A 6 -27.16 -6.10 -10.02
N THR A 7 -26.51 -6.40 -8.90
CA THR A 7 -26.41 -5.42 -7.82
C THR A 7 -25.53 -4.28 -8.36
N PRO A 8 -26.03 -3.03 -8.39
CA PRO A 8 -25.21 -1.92 -8.81
C PRO A 8 -24.00 -1.83 -7.86
N ARG A 9 -22.79 -1.92 -8.41
CA ARG A 9 -21.56 -1.60 -7.66
C ARG A 9 -21.67 -0.13 -7.28
N GLN A 10 -21.92 0.15 -6.02
CA GLN A 10 -21.98 1.52 -5.53
C GLN A 10 -20.60 2.14 -5.74
N SER A 11 -20.54 3.19 -6.57
CA SER A 11 -19.32 3.97 -6.76
C SER A 11 -19.20 4.94 -5.61
N ILE A 12 -18.08 4.90 -4.89
CA ILE A 12 -17.80 5.84 -3.80
C ILE A 12 -16.75 6.88 -4.24
N PRO A 13 -16.81 8.12 -3.73
CA PRO A 13 -15.74 9.09 -3.95
C PRO A 13 -14.42 8.61 -3.35
N PHE A 14 -13.29 8.97 -3.96
CA PHE A 14 -11.96 8.63 -3.43
C PHE A 14 -11.75 9.06 -1.98
N GLN A 15 -12.23 10.24 -1.58
CA GLN A 15 -12.07 10.71 -0.20
C GLN A 15 -12.76 9.78 0.81
N GLU A 16 -13.96 9.29 0.48
CA GLU A 16 -14.67 8.32 1.32
C GLU A 16 -13.91 6.99 1.39
N TYR A 17 -13.40 6.51 0.25
CA TYR A 17 -12.55 5.33 0.20
C TYR A 17 -11.29 5.50 1.07
N PHE A 18 -10.57 6.62 0.93
CA PHE A 18 -9.37 6.92 1.71
C PHE A 18 -9.64 6.93 3.22
N GLU A 19 -10.73 7.56 3.66
CA GLU A 19 -11.10 7.61 5.08
C GLU A 19 -11.43 6.21 5.64
N ILE A 20 -12.15 5.40 4.87
CA ILE A 20 -12.46 4.01 5.23
C ILE A 20 -11.16 3.18 5.32
N THR A 21 -10.31 3.26 4.30
CA THR A 21 -9.04 2.53 4.25
C THR A 21 -8.12 2.98 5.39
N LEU A 22 -8.05 4.26 5.70
CA LEU A 22 -7.24 4.77 6.81
C LEU A 22 -7.76 4.30 8.17
N MET A 23 -9.08 4.26 8.34
CA MET A 23 -9.70 3.71 9.54
C MET A 23 -9.38 2.22 9.71
N GLN A 24 -9.38 1.45 8.62
CA GLN A 24 -9.02 0.03 8.62
C GLN A 24 -7.52 -0.16 8.89
N ALA A 25 -6.65 0.62 8.25
CA ALA A 25 -5.20 0.57 8.42
C ALA A 25 -4.75 0.89 9.85
N LYS A 26 -5.51 1.70 10.59
CA LYS A 26 -5.23 2.00 12.00
C LYS A 26 -5.77 0.95 12.98
N ARG A 27 -6.66 0.06 12.55
CA ARG A 27 -7.22 -0.97 13.42
C ARG A 27 -6.24 -2.13 13.56
N ILE A 28 -5.73 -2.31 14.77
CA ILE A 28 -5.04 -3.54 15.16
C ILE A 28 -6.10 -4.60 15.46
N VAL A 29 -6.32 -5.52 14.52
CA VAL A 29 -7.25 -6.64 14.72
C VAL A 29 -6.44 -7.81 15.25
N THR A 30 -6.86 -8.47 16.32
CA THR A 30 -6.23 -9.73 16.77
C THR A 30 -7.02 -10.92 16.24
N ASN A 31 -6.34 -11.90 15.63
CA ASN A 31 -6.99 -13.16 15.26
C ASN A 31 -7.29 -14.03 16.49
N SER A 32 -8.00 -15.13 16.25
CA SER A 32 -8.39 -16.10 17.27
C SER A 32 -7.22 -16.74 18.04
N ARG A 33 -5.98 -16.55 17.60
CA ARG A 33 -4.75 -16.99 18.28
C ARG A 33 -4.02 -15.85 18.99
N GLY A 34 -4.65 -14.68 19.14
CA GLY A 34 -4.07 -13.50 19.77
C GLY A 34 -2.95 -12.83 18.98
N LYS A 35 -2.69 -13.24 17.73
CA LYS A 35 -1.74 -12.55 16.86
C LYS A 35 -2.42 -11.36 16.21
N GLN A 36 -1.73 -10.23 16.14
CA GLN A 36 -2.20 -9.10 15.36
C GLN A 36 -2.29 -9.54 13.87
N CYS A 37 -3.45 -9.29 13.28
CA CYS A 37 -3.78 -9.45 11.89
C CYS A 37 -3.95 -8.06 11.31
N TYR A 38 -3.20 -7.81 10.24
CA TYR A 38 -3.25 -6.58 9.49
C TYR A 38 -4.12 -6.80 8.24
N SER A 39 -4.86 -5.76 7.86
CA SER A 39 -5.64 -5.72 6.62
C SER A 39 -4.74 -5.37 5.44
N GLY A 40 -5.17 -5.61 4.19
CA GLY A 40 -4.50 -5.03 3.02
C GLY A 40 -4.48 -3.48 3.04
N ALA A 41 -5.29 -2.86 3.91
CA ALA A 41 -5.45 -1.42 4.00
C ALA A 41 -4.16 -0.66 4.31
N GLN A 42 -3.23 -1.20 5.11
CA GLN A 42 -1.95 -0.54 5.38
C GLN A 42 -1.13 -0.38 4.08
N PHE A 43 -1.13 -1.42 3.25
CA PHE A 43 -0.48 -1.36 1.95
C PHE A 43 -1.24 -0.42 0.99
N GLU A 44 -2.57 -0.44 0.97
CA GLU A 44 -3.36 0.52 0.19
C GLU A 44 -3.05 1.99 0.57
N ILE A 45 -2.88 2.31 1.86
CA ILE A 45 -2.46 3.66 2.30
C ILE A 45 -1.04 3.98 1.84
N ALA A 46 -0.11 3.02 1.85
CA ALA A 46 1.22 3.22 1.30
C ALA A 46 1.15 3.60 -0.20
N LEU A 47 0.33 2.89 -0.99
CA LEU A 47 0.14 3.15 -2.42
C LEU A 47 -0.49 4.53 -2.68
N ILE A 48 -1.47 4.93 -1.87
CA ILE A 48 -2.05 6.28 -1.91
C ILE A 48 -0.97 7.33 -1.64
N SER A 49 -0.15 7.12 -0.60
CA SER A 49 0.92 8.05 -0.21
C SER A 49 2.01 8.15 -1.28
N PHE A 50 2.35 7.06 -1.97
CA PHE A 50 3.25 7.09 -3.13
C PHE A 50 2.63 7.69 -4.39
N GLY A 51 1.31 7.91 -4.41
CA GLY A 51 0.59 8.31 -5.62
C GLY A 51 0.49 7.21 -6.68
N ASP A 52 0.69 5.94 -6.32
CA ASP A 52 0.70 4.81 -7.25
C ASP A 52 -0.71 4.25 -7.48
N LEU A 53 -1.51 5.00 -8.25
CA LEU A 53 -2.90 4.67 -8.56
C LEU A 53 -3.04 3.33 -9.32
N ASP A 54 -2.04 2.95 -10.11
CA ASP A 54 -2.09 1.71 -10.90
C ASP A 54 -1.91 0.48 -10.03
N ALA A 55 -1.05 0.55 -9.01
CA ALA A 55 -0.95 -0.48 -7.99
C ALA A 55 -2.19 -0.48 -7.09
N LEU A 56 -2.66 0.70 -6.66
CA LEU A 56 -3.81 0.83 -5.78
C LEU A 56 -5.06 0.15 -6.36
N LYS A 57 -5.37 0.42 -7.64
CA LYS A 57 -6.53 -0.18 -8.32
C LYS A 57 -6.48 -1.70 -8.43
N LYS A 58 -5.29 -2.31 -8.33
CA LYS A 58 -5.12 -3.78 -8.35
C LYS A 58 -5.31 -4.38 -6.96
N GLU A 59 -4.96 -3.63 -5.92
CA GLU A 59 -5.10 -4.03 -4.52
C GLU A 59 -6.54 -3.89 -4.02
N MET A 60 -7.24 -2.85 -4.49
CA MET A 60 -8.64 -2.58 -4.13
C MET A 60 -9.58 -3.77 -4.33
N ASP A 61 -10.55 -3.92 -3.41
CA ASP A 61 -11.62 -4.92 -3.55
C ASP A 61 -12.37 -4.72 -4.89
N PRO A 62 -12.41 -5.72 -5.78
CA PRO A 62 -13.07 -5.62 -7.08
C PRO A 62 -14.60 -5.40 -6.99
N LYS A 63 -15.20 -5.51 -5.81
CA LYS A 63 -16.60 -5.18 -5.54
C LYS A 63 -16.82 -3.69 -5.29
N VAL A 64 -15.78 -2.95 -4.93
CA VAL A 64 -15.83 -1.51 -4.71
C VAL A 64 -15.41 -0.80 -5.99
N THR A 65 -16.22 0.17 -6.42
CA THR A 65 -15.84 1.09 -7.50
C THR A 65 -15.50 2.42 -6.84
N VAL A 66 -14.34 3.01 -7.16
CA VAL A 66 -13.94 4.32 -6.62
C VAL A 66 -13.81 5.31 -7.76
N ASP A 67 -14.37 6.50 -7.56
CA ASP A 67 -14.24 7.62 -8.48
C ASP A 67 -12.96 8.43 -8.17
N PHE A 68 -12.02 8.40 -9.13
CA PHE A 68 -10.75 9.13 -9.09
C PHE A 68 -10.75 10.41 -9.94
N SER A 69 -11.88 10.78 -10.56
CA SER A 69 -11.94 11.85 -11.58
C SER A 69 -11.51 13.23 -11.08
N ASN A 70 -11.62 13.48 -9.77
CA ASN A 70 -11.29 14.76 -9.14
C ASN A 70 -10.11 14.67 -8.16
N VAL A 71 -9.26 13.64 -8.30
CA VAL A 71 -8.18 13.37 -7.35
C VAL A 71 -6.83 13.71 -7.97
N ILE A 72 -6.08 14.56 -7.27
CA ILE A 72 -4.66 14.76 -7.49
C ILE A 72 -3.98 14.21 -6.24
N LEU A 73 -3.22 13.12 -6.38
CA LEU A 73 -2.44 12.58 -5.28
C LEU A 73 -1.10 13.31 -5.22
N GLU A 74 -0.85 13.96 -4.09
CA GLU A 74 0.49 14.44 -3.75
C GLU A 74 1.28 13.27 -3.17
N CYS A 75 2.50 13.09 -3.68
CA CYS A 75 3.38 12.02 -3.23
C CYS A 75 4.04 12.42 -1.90
N ASP A 76 3.73 11.68 -0.85
CA ASP A 76 4.42 11.72 0.44
C ASP A 76 5.24 10.44 0.62
N TRP A 77 6.52 10.54 0.28
CA TRP A 77 7.46 9.42 0.36
C TRP A 77 7.63 8.91 1.79
N LEU A 78 7.69 9.80 2.78
CA LEU A 78 7.92 9.42 4.16
C LEU A 78 6.72 8.62 4.69
N ALA A 79 5.52 9.16 4.53
CA ALA A 79 4.30 8.44 4.92
C ALA A 79 4.17 7.12 4.15
N GLY A 80 4.46 7.11 2.84
CA GLY A 80 4.43 5.91 2.04
C GLY A 80 5.37 4.82 2.56
N PHE A 81 6.61 5.18 2.91
CA PHE A 81 7.56 4.21 3.47
C PHE A 81 7.21 3.77 4.88
N ASP A 82 6.67 4.63 5.75
CA ASP A 82 6.21 4.22 7.08
C ASP A 82 5.10 3.17 6.98
N TRP A 83 4.12 3.37 6.09
CA TRP A 83 3.04 2.41 5.88
C TRP A 83 3.51 1.13 5.19
N LEU A 84 4.43 1.24 4.22
CA LEU A 84 5.00 0.08 3.54
C LEU A 84 5.85 -0.76 4.48
N ASP A 85 6.70 -0.13 5.30
CA ASP A 85 7.51 -0.77 6.33
C ASP A 85 6.64 -1.54 7.32
N LEU A 86 5.54 -0.93 7.75
CA LEU A 86 4.56 -1.57 8.61
C LEU A 86 3.98 -2.83 7.96
N SER A 87 3.47 -2.72 6.73
CA SER A 87 2.90 -3.87 5.99
C SER A 87 3.91 -4.99 5.80
N VAL A 88 5.14 -4.66 5.42
CA VAL A 88 6.24 -5.62 5.24
C VAL A 88 6.64 -6.28 6.57
N GLY A 89 6.74 -5.50 7.66
CA GLY A 89 7.04 -6.02 8.99
C GLY A 89 6.00 -7.02 9.51
N TYR A 90 4.76 -6.95 9.03
CA TYR A 90 3.72 -7.94 9.31
C TYR A 90 3.64 -9.09 8.30
N GLY A 91 4.53 -9.12 7.31
CA GLY A 91 4.65 -10.19 6.33
C GLY A 91 3.59 -10.13 5.21
N ASP A 92 3.09 -8.95 4.88
CA ASP A 92 2.23 -8.76 3.71
C ASP A 92 3.02 -9.08 2.42
N LYS A 93 2.60 -10.15 1.75
CA LYS A 93 3.31 -10.67 0.57
C LYS A 93 3.22 -9.76 -0.63
N ASP A 94 2.14 -8.99 -0.76
CA ASP A 94 1.95 -8.13 -1.93
C ASP A 94 2.67 -6.79 -1.71
N ALA A 95 2.74 -6.31 -0.46
CA ALA A 95 3.64 -5.22 -0.07
C ALA A 95 5.13 -5.57 -0.29
N ILE A 96 5.57 -6.77 0.10
CA ILE A 96 6.94 -7.26 -0.11
C ILE A 96 7.28 -7.27 -1.62
N LYS A 97 6.44 -7.91 -2.44
CA LYS A 97 6.64 -7.95 -3.90
C LYS A 97 6.65 -6.56 -4.53
N TYR A 98 5.78 -5.66 -4.04
CA TYR A 98 5.73 -4.28 -4.50
C TYR A 98 7.06 -3.57 -4.24
N PHE A 99 7.57 -3.68 -3.00
CA PHE A 99 8.85 -3.11 -2.61
C PHE A 99 9.99 -3.66 -3.47
N GLU A 100 10.14 -4.98 -3.56
CA GLU A 100 11.19 -5.65 -4.34
C GLU A 100 11.18 -5.20 -5.80
N LYS A 101 9.99 -5.10 -6.40
CA LYS A 101 9.83 -4.62 -7.77
C LYS A 101 10.20 -3.14 -7.90
N LYS A 102 9.75 -2.30 -6.96
CA LYS A 102 9.95 -0.85 -7.00
C LYS A 102 11.37 -0.42 -6.70
N LEU A 103 12.18 -1.25 -6.04
CA LEU A 103 13.61 -1.01 -5.90
C LEU A 103 14.36 -0.90 -7.24
N GLN A 104 13.78 -1.37 -8.35
CA GLN A 104 14.33 -1.18 -9.69
C GLN A 104 14.07 0.24 -10.26
N ASP A 105 13.14 0.99 -9.68
CA ASP A 105 12.86 2.38 -10.04
C ASP A 105 13.85 3.32 -9.34
N GLN A 106 14.50 4.20 -10.10
CA GLN A 106 15.55 5.08 -9.56
C GLN A 106 15.02 6.09 -8.54
N SER A 107 13.82 6.64 -8.74
CA SER A 107 13.25 7.66 -7.86
C SER A 107 12.84 7.03 -6.54
N PHE A 108 12.13 5.89 -6.61
CA PHE A 108 11.76 5.11 -5.44
C PHE A 108 13.01 4.66 -4.67
N TYR A 109 14.03 4.14 -5.35
CA TYR A 109 15.27 3.70 -4.72
C TYR A 109 15.99 4.84 -3.98
N LYS A 110 16.11 6.01 -4.60
CA LYS A 110 16.73 7.18 -3.96
C LYS A 110 15.96 7.61 -2.71
N ALA A 111 14.63 7.69 -2.80
CA ALA A 111 13.79 8.05 -1.67
C ALA A 111 13.89 7.00 -0.55
N TYR A 112 13.93 5.71 -0.90
CA TYR A 112 14.10 4.61 0.04
C TYR A 112 15.44 4.69 0.80
N ILE A 113 16.55 4.95 0.09
CA ILE A 113 17.86 5.08 0.73
C ILE A 113 17.87 6.22 1.74
N LEU A 114 17.28 7.38 1.39
CA LEU A 114 17.13 8.51 2.32
C LEU A 114 16.26 8.13 3.53
N TYR A 115 15.11 7.51 3.30
CA TYR A 115 14.22 7.04 4.37
C TYR A 115 14.96 6.11 5.35
N LYS A 116 15.70 5.13 4.82
CA LYS A 116 16.46 4.19 5.63
C LYS A 116 17.58 4.88 6.43
N GLN A 117 18.32 5.79 5.80
CA GLN A 117 19.48 6.42 6.44
C GLN A 117 19.10 7.47 7.49
N GLU A 118 18.09 8.29 7.18
CA GLU A 118 17.77 9.49 7.95
C GLU A 118 16.56 9.30 8.88
N CYS A 119 15.67 8.34 8.59
CA CYS A 119 14.41 8.18 9.33
C CYS A 119 14.32 6.85 10.09
N ARG A 120 14.54 5.71 9.42
CA ARG A 120 14.32 4.37 9.99
C ARG A 120 15.42 3.37 9.58
N PRO A 121 16.60 3.41 10.23
CA PRO A 121 17.73 2.53 9.92
C PRO A 121 17.53 1.08 10.34
N ASP A 122 16.44 0.76 11.03
CA ASP A 122 16.04 -0.58 11.47
C ASP A 122 14.71 -1.04 10.81
N CYS A 123 14.33 -0.43 9.68
CA CYS A 123 13.11 -0.79 8.96
C CYS A 123 13.13 -2.24 8.43
N ALA A 124 11.99 -2.90 8.50
CA ALA A 124 11.75 -4.27 8.03
C ALA A 124 11.95 -4.41 6.51
N LEU A 125 11.83 -3.30 5.76
CA LEU A 125 12.12 -3.26 4.33
C LEU A 125 13.54 -3.77 3.98
N GLN A 126 14.50 -3.60 4.88
CA GLN A 126 15.90 -4.02 4.67
C GLN A 126 16.06 -5.52 4.42
N ASP A 127 15.22 -6.33 5.06
CA ASP A 127 15.27 -7.79 4.94
C ASP A 127 14.88 -8.26 3.52
N HIS A 128 14.30 -7.37 2.71
CA HIS A 128 13.78 -7.64 1.38
C HIS A 128 14.54 -6.91 0.26
N GLU A 129 15.76 -6.40 0.53
CA GLU A 129 16.59 -5.73 -0.49
C GLU A 129 17.21 -6.70 -1.52
N HIS A 130 17.26 -8.01 -1.21
CA HIS A 130 18.21 -8.94 -1.83
C HIS A 130 17.95 -9.31 -3.30
N GLU A 131 16.79 -9.02 -3.86
CA GLU A 131 16.47 -9.36 -5.26
C GLU A 131 16.65 -8.20 -6.24
N ALA A 132 16.84 -6.98 -5.74
CA ALA A 132 16.97 -5.82 -6.59
C ALA A 132 18.40 -5.71 -7.16
N LYS A 133 18.58 -5.90 -8.46
CA LYS A 133 19.77 -5.39 -9.15
C LYS A 133 19.83 -3.89 -8.87
N LYS A 134 20.78 -3.47 -8.02
CA LYS A 134 20.93 -2.07 -7.62
C LYS A 134 21.08 -1.23 -8.91
N PRO A 135 20.20 -0.27 -9.19
CA PRO A 135 20.38 0.62 -10.32
C PRO A 135 21.72 1.33 -10.15
N LYS A 136 22.52 1.40 -11.24
CA LYS A 136 23.78 2.14 -11.21
C LYS A 136 23.46 3.61 -10.92
N LEU A 137 23.98 4.10 -9.80
CA LEU A 137 23.95 5.51 -9.41
C LEU A 137 24.80 6.34 -10.37
#